data_AF-A0A9P7ATU2-F1
#
_entry.id   AF-A0A9P7ATU2-F1
#
_cell.length_a   1.000
_cell.length_b   1.000
_cell.length_c   1.000
_cell.angle_alpha   90.00
_cell.angle_beta   90.00
_cell.angle_gamma   90.00
#
_symmetry.space_group_name_H-M   'P 1'
#
loop_
_entity.id
_entity.type
_entity.pdbx_description
1 polymer ?
#
loop_
_entity_poly.entity_id
_entity_poly.type
_entity_poly.pdbx_seq_one_letter_code
_entity_poly.pdbx_strand_id
1 'polypeptide(L)'
;MGPGARRDTLDDHFGYYNWKKVTNSGISLLSKIKTAIPEREQHQHDFDEFNHVLSEERPSEVVQWQEVVENWESDHSSKNLFEITTVSMTLAAVHLKLSQQEADDLENGFNNSLHADISPSVLISSGIDLEEQQ
;
A
#
# COMPACT_ATOMS: atom_id res chain seq x y z
N MET A 1 -48.32 24.21 -2.89
CA MET A 1 -47.23 23.45 -2.26
C MET A 1 -47.45 23.46 -0.76
N GLY A 2 -48.06 22.40 -0.22
CA GLY A 2 -48.35 22.31 1.22
C GLY A 2 -47.11 21.94 2.04
N PRO A 3 -47.07 22.26 3.35
CA PRO A 3 -46.01 21.82 4.26
C PRO A 3 -46.02 20.28 4.33
N GLY A 4 -45.04 19.65 3.67
CA GLY A 4 -44.98 18.19 3.49
C GLY A 4 -44.55 17.78 2.07
N ALA A 5 -44.90 18.59 1.06
CA ALA A 5 -44.69 18.25 -0.35
C ALA A 5 -43.23 17.92 -0.71
N ARG A 6 -42.26 18.59 -0.07
CA ARG A 6 -40.83 18.28 -0.25
C ARG A 6 -40.46 16.89 0.23
N ARG A 7 -40.99 16.48 1.39
CA ARG A 7 -40.69 15.17 1.99
C ARG A 7 -41.30 14.06 1.14
N ASP A 8 -42.54 14.23 0.73
CA ASP A 8 -43.24 13.26 -0.12
C ASP A 8 -42.53 13.08 -1.47
N THR A 9 -42.12 14.19 -2.10
CA THR A 9 -41.36 14.14 -3.37
C THR A 9 -40.03 13.39 -3.23
N LEU A 10 -39.33 13.57 -2.10
CA LEU A 10 -38.07 12.84 -1.85
C LEU A 10 -38.32 11.36 -1.60
N ASP A 11 -39.36 11.02 -0.83
CA ASP A 11 -39.72 9.64 -0.53
C ASP A 11 -40.10 8.87 -1.79
N ASP A 12 -40.90 9.47 -2.68
CA ASP A 12 -41.24 8.90 -3.98
C ASP A 12 -40.00 8.64 -4.84
N HIS A 13 -39.05 9.60 -4.86
CA HIS A 13 -37.80 9.46 -5.62
C HIS A 13 -36.93 8.34 -5.08
N PHE A 14 -36.79 8.25 -3.75
CA PHE A 14 -36.02 7.20 -3.09
C PHE A 14 -36.69 5.83 -3.26
N GLY A 15 -38.02 5.77 -3.16
CA GLY A 15 -38.82 4.57 -3.42
C GLY A 15 -38.61 4.06 -4.84
N TYR A 16 -38.72 4.94 -5.84
CA TYR A 16 -38.46 4.58 -7.24
C TYR A 16 -37.01 4.10 -7.46
N TYR A 17 -36.03 4.78 -6.87
CA TYR A 17 -34.63 4.41 -7.00
C TYR A 17 -34.33 3.05 -6.35
N ASN A 18 -34.90 2.78 -5.17
CA ASN A 18 -34.78 1.49 -4.49
C ASN A 18 -35.45 0.37 -5.30
N TRP A 19 -36.66 0.59 -5.82
CA TRP A 19 -37.31 -0.36 -6.72
C TRP A 19 -36.43 -0.68 -7.92
N LYS A 20 -35.90 0.35 -8.59
CA LYS A 20 -35.01 0.19 -9.74
C LYS A 20 -33.73 -0.58 -9.40
N LYS A 21 -33.14 -0.37 -8.21
CA LYS A 21 -31.98 -1.14 -7.74
C LYS A 21 -32.33 -2.61 -7.55
N VAL A 22 -33.43 -2.89 -6.85
CA VAL A 22 -33.87 -4.27 -6.57
C VAL A 22 -34.18 -5.01 -7.87
N THR A 23 -34.94 -4.41 -8.78
CA THR A 23 -35.33 -5.07 -10.04
C THR A 23 -34.16 -5.25 -11.01
N ASN A 24 -33.18 -4.34 -11.03
CA ASN A 24 -32.02 -4.45 -11.92
C ASN A 24 -30.82 -5.17 -11.30
N SER A 25 -30.86 -5.49 -10.00
CA SER A 25 -29.76 -6.15 -9.28
C SER A 25 -29.33 -7.45 -9.96
N GLY A 26 -30.28 -8.28 -10.40
CA GLY A 26 -30.01 -9.55 -11.07
C GLY A 26 -29.26 -9.38 -12.40
N ILE A 27 -29.63 -8.40 -13.21
CA ILE A 27 -28.95 -8.11 -14.49
C ILE A 27 -27.52 -7.62 -14.23
N SER A 28 -27.34 -6.72 -13.26
CA SER A 28 -26.02 -6.22 -12.87
C SER A 28 -25.14 -7.36 -12.34
N LEU A 29 -25.67 -8.20 -11.46
CA LEU A 29 -24.94 -9.32 -10.88
C LEU A 29 -24.57 -10.36 -11.96
N LEU A 30 -25.47 -10.67 -12.89
CA LEU A 30 -25.17 -11.55 -14.01
C LEU A 30 -24.03 -11.02 -14.87
N SER A 31 -24.05 -9.72 -15.19
CA SER A 31 -22.96 -9.08 -15.94
C SER A 31 -21.63 -9.18 -15.18
N LYS A 32 -21.65 -8.92 -13.87
CA LYS A 32 -20.46 -9.02 -13.03
C LYS A 32 -19.93 -10.45 -12.95
N ILE A 33 -20.79 -11.45 -12.80
CA ILE A 33 -20.38 -12.86 -12.74
C ILE A 33 -19.75 -13.30 -14.07
N LYS A 34 -20.30 -12.87 -15.21
CA LYS A 34 -19.74 -13.18 -16.54
C LYS A 34 -18.33 -12.63 -16.73
N THR A 35 -17.98 -11.55 -16.04
CA THR A 35 -16.64 -10.97 -16.05
C THR A 35 -15.74 -11.60 -14.98
N ALA A 36 -16.26 -11.78 -13.76
CA ALA A 36 -15.49 -12.29 -12.63
C ALA A 36 -15.03 -13.74 -12.80
N ILE A 37 -15.80 -14.60 -13.49
CA ILE A 37 -15.42 -15.99 -13.73
C ILE A 37 -14.13 -16.10 -14.57
N PRO A 38 -14.05 -15.53 -15.79
CA PRO A 38 -12.82 -15.62 -16.58
C PRO A 38 -11.66 -14.86 -15.93
N GLU A 39 -11.91 -13.71 -15.28
CA GLU A 39 -10.87 -12.99 -14.53
C GLU A 39 -10.30 -13.83 -13.37
N ARG A 40 -11.16 -14.58 -12.66
CA ARG A 40 -10.71 -15.50 -11.61
C ARG A 40 -9.79 -16.58 -12.18
N GLU A 41 -10.13 -17.16 -13.34
CA GLU A 41 -9.29 -18.18 -13.97
C GLU A 41 -7.92 -17.62 -14.35
N GLN A 42 -7.89 -16.41 -14.91
CA GLN A 42 -6.64 -15.72 -15.24
C GLN A 42 -5.81 -15.43 -13.98
N HIS A 43 -6.42 -14.83 -12.94
CA HIS A 43 -5.72 -14.52 -11.70
C HIS A 43 -5.20 -15.77 -10.99
N GLN A 44 -5.93 -16.89 -11.04
CA GLN A 44 -5.45 -18.16 -10.49
C GLN A 44 -4.22 -18.65 -11.26
N HIS A 45 -4.25 -18.59 -12.59
CA HIS A 45 -3.11 -18.97 -13.42
C HIS A 45 -1.87 -18.12 -13.13
N ASP A 46 -2.03 -16.80 -13.10
CA ASP A 46 -0.95 -15.85 -12.81
C ASP A 46 -0.36 -16.10 -11.41
N PHE A 47 -1.22 -16.38 -10.43
CA PHE A 47 -0.81 -16.72 -9.07
C PHE A 47 -0.03 -18.03 -9.02
N ASP A 48 -0.52 -19.07 -9.68
CA ASP A 48 0.12 -20.40 -9.69
C ASP A 48 1.52 -20.32 -10.33
N GLU A 49 1.67 -19.60 -11.45
CA GLU A 49 2.95 -19.38 -12.11
C GLU A 49 3.92 -18.62 -11.19
N PHE A 50 3.47 -17.51 -10.60
CA PHE A 50 4.29 -16.70 -9.70
C PHE A 50 4.72 -17.49 -8.45
N ASN A 51 3.78 -18.21 -7.84
CA ASN A 51 4.03 -19.01 -6.65
C ASN A 51 4.97 -20.18 -6.94
N HIS A 52 4.89 -20.79 -8.13
CA HIS A 52 5.81 -21.84 -8.55
C HIS A 52 7.25 -21.32 -8.59
N VAL A 53 7.49 -20.20 -9.27
CA VAL A 53 8.83 -19.60 -9.37
C VAL A 53 9.38 -19.23 -7.98
N LEU A 54 8.57 -18.60 -7.13
CA LEU A 54 8.99 -18.24 -5.78
C LEU A 54 9.26 -19.45 -4.90
N SER A 55 8.49 -20.52 -5.05
CA SER A 55 8.70 -21.75 -4.28
C SER A 55 10.02 -22.44 -4.64
N GLU A 56 10.48 -22.30 -5.89
CA GLU A 56 11.80 -22.80 -6.32
C GLU A 56 12.94 -21.92 -5.81
N GLU A 57 12.81 -20.60 -5.91
CA GLU A 57 13.89 -19.67 -5.53
C GLU A 57 13.99 -19.44 -4.01
N ARG A 58 12.85 -19.36 -3.31
CA ARG A 58 12.75 -18.94 -1.89
C ARG A 58 11.68 -19.71 -1.10
N PRO A 59 11.79 -21.05 -1.00
CA PRO A 59 10.76 -21.88 -0.39
C PRO A 59 10.46 -21.50 1.07
N SER A 60 11.48 -21.13 1.85
CA SER A 60 11.31 -20.76 3.26
C SER A 60 10.52 -19.46 3.45
N GLU A 61 10.70 -18.49 2.56
CA GLU A 61 9.98 -17.21 2.63
C GLU A 61 8.50 -17.41 2.29
N VAL A 62 8.20 -18.23 1.28
CA VAL A 62 6.81 -18.57 0.90
C VAL A 62 6.06 -19.21 2.07
N VAL A 63 6.66 -20.20 2.74
CA VAL A 63 6.03 -20.88 3.89
C VAL A 63 5.79 -19.92 5.05
N GLN A 64 6.78 -19.10 5.40
CA GLN A 64 6.63 -18.10 6.46
C GLN A 64 5.53 -17.10 6.14
N TRP A 65 5.47 -16.64 4.90
CA TRP A 65 4.49 -15.65 4.49
C TRP A 65 3.07 -16.23 4.51
N GLN A 66 2.90 -17.44 3.99
CA GLN A 66 1.63 -18.17 4.03
C GLN A 66 1.15 -18.37 5.47
N GLU A 67 2.01 -18.81 6.38
CA GLU A 67 1.65 -19.01 7.78
C GLU A 67 1.19 -17.71 8.45
N VAL A 68 1.86 -16.59 8.19
CA VAL A 68 1.45 -15.30 8.77
C VAL A 68 0.12 -14.82 8.21
N VAL A 69 -0.14 -15.00 6.90
CA VAL A 69 -1.43 -14.65 6.29
C VAL A 69 -2.56 -15.52 6.84
N GLU A 70 -2.39 -16.84 6.88
CA GLU A 70 -3.40 -17.77 7.39
C GLU A 70 -3.73 -17.52 8.87
N ASN A 71 -2.72 -17.19 9.68
CA ASN A 71 -2.90 -16.81 11.08
C ASN A 71 -3.69 -15.51 11.22
N TRP A 72 -3.45 -14.53 10.35
CA TRP A 72 -4.20 -13.27 10.34
C TRP A 72 -5.64 -13.44 9.84
N GLU A 73 -5.87 -14.23 8.79
CA GLU A 73 -7.21 -14.54 8.29
C GLU A 73 -8.05 -15.28 9.34
N SER A 74 -7.41 -16.18 10.10
CA SER A 74 -8.05 -16.92 11.19
C SER A 74 -8.32 -16.03 12.42
N ASP A 75 -7.36 -15.19 12.80
CA ASP A 75 -7.44 -14.27 13.93
C ASP A 75 -6.90 -12.89 13.54
N HIS A 76 -7.81 -11.94 13.36
CA HIS A 76 -7.47 -10.57 12.93
C HIS A 76 -6.75 -9.76 14.02
N SER A 77 -6.58 -10.30 15.23
CA SER A 77 -5.70 -9.72 16.26
C SER A 77 -4.22 -10.06 16.05
N SER A 78 -3.92 -11.03 15.19
CA SER A 78 -2.56 -11.38 14.76
C SER A 78 -1.94 -10.29 13.89
N LYS A 79 -0.63 -10.39 13.64
CA LYS A 79 0.11 -9.44 12.82
C LYS A 79 -0.48 -9.35 11.40
N ASN A 80 -0.97 -8.17 11.03
CA ASN A 80 -1.42 -7.88 9.68
C ASN A 80 -0.24 -7.51 8.77
N LEU A 81 0.06 -8.33 7.76
CA LEU A 81 1.13 -8.04 6.80
C LEU A 81 0.75 -6.97 5.76
N PHE A 82 -0.54 -6.71 5.57
CA PHE A 82 -1.03 -5.70 4.64
C PHE A 82 -1.10 -4.30 5.27
N GLU A 83 -0.88 -4.20 6.58
CA GLU A 83 -0.77 -2.91 7.25
C GLU A 83 0.58 -2.28 6.93
N ILE A 84 0.53 -1.06 6.38
CA ILE A 84 1.72 -0.29 6.05
C ILE A 84 2.43 0.11 7.35
N THR A 85 3.48 -0.63 7.68
CA THR A 85 4.39 -0.34 8.79
C THR A 85 5.55 0.52 8.31
N THR A 86 5.25 1.67 7.69
CA THR A 86 6.33 2.63 7.42
C THR A 86 6.76 3.24 8.74
N VAL A 87 8.02 3.01 9.11
CA VAL A 87 8.68 3.86 10.11
C VAL A 87 8.74 5.24 9.47
N SER A 88 7.98 6.20 9.98
CA SER A 88 8.08 7.59 9.56
C SER A 88 9.42 8.16 10.04
N MET A 89 10.53 7.80 9.39
CA MET A 89 11.77 8.54 9.57
C MET A 89 11.58 9.88 8.87
N THR A 90 11.59 10.95 9.65
CA THR A 90 11.62 12.29 9.10
C THR A 90 12.96 12.52 8.40
N LEU A 91 12.98 13.38 7.38
CA LEU A 91 14.22 13.79 6.71
C LEU A 91 15.27 14.26 7.74
N ALA A 92 14.86 15.02 8.74
CA ALA A 92 15.72 15.43 9.86
C ALA A 92 16.31 14.26 10.66
N ALA A 93 15.55 13.20 10.90
CA ALA A 93 16.05 12.00 11.58
C ALA A 93 17.07 11.24 10.71
N VAL A 94 16.87 11.22 9.38
CA VAL A 94 17.84 10.66 8.43
C VAL A 94 19.14 11.49 8.44
N HIS A 95 19.06 12.82 8.37
CA HIS A 95 20.25 13.69 8.45
C HIS A 95 21.01 13.49 9.75
N LEU A 96 20.31 13.47 10.88
CA LEU A 96 20.94 13.26 12.18
C LEU A 96 21.70 11.93 12.22
N LYS A 97 21.11 10.85 11.70
CA LYS A 97 21.76 9.54 11.65
C LYS A 97 23.00 9.53 10.75
N LEU A 98 22.94 10.20 9.60
CA LEU A 98 24.09 10.33 8.71
C LEU A 98 25.21 11.15 9.34
N SER A 99 24.90 12.28 9.99
CA SER A 99 25.90 13.10 10.68
C SER A 99 26.56 12.37 11.85
N GLN A 100 25.81 11.54 12.58
CA GLN A 100 26.38 10.69 13.65
C GLN A 100 27.34 9.65 13.09
N GLN A 101 26.96 8.96 12.01
CA GLN A 101 27.82 7.98 11.36
C GLN A 101 29.12 8.61 10.83
N GLU A 102 29.04 9.80 10.23
CA GLU A 102 30.23 10.52 9.75
C GLU A 102 31.15 10.98 10.88
N ALA A 103 30.58 11.38 12.03
CA ALA A 103 31.37 11.69 13.22
C ALA A 103 32.11 10.45 13.76
N ASP A 104 31.41 9.32 13.85
CA ASP A 104 32.00 8.04 14.27
C ASP A 104 33.10 7.57 13.30
N ASP A 105 32.88 7.69 11.99
CA ASP A 105 33.87 7.33 10.97
C ASP A 105 35.13 8.21 11.07
N LEU A 106 34.94 9.52 11.30
CA LEU A 106 36.05 10.46 11.52
C LEU A 106 36.84 10.13 12.79
N GLU A 107 36.16 9.77 13.90
CA GLU A 107 36.82 9.30 15.13
C GLU A 107 37.64 8.02 14.90
N ASN A 108 37.14 7.12 14.04
CA ASN A 108 37.83 5.90 13.64
C ASN A 108 38.90 6.12 12.55
N GLY A 109 39.10 7.36 12.08
CA GLY A 109 40.12 7.73 11.10
C GLY A 109 39.74 7.48 9.64
N PHE A 110 38.47 7.14 9.36
CA PHE A 110 37.94 7.00 8.01
C PHE A 110 37.33 8.33 7.56
N ASN A 111 38.05 9.08 6.72
CA ASN A 111 37.52 10.30 6.10
C ASN A 111 37.16 10.04 4.62
N ASN A 112 35.86 9.97 4.34
CA ASN A 112 35.32 9.80 2.99
C ASN A 112 34.92 11.15 2.34
N SER A 113 35.26 12.28 2.96
CA SER A 113 34.92 13.60 2.43
C SER A 113 35.78 13.94 1.21
N LEU A 114 35.12 14.24 0.09
CA LEU A 114 35.78 14.66 -1.15
C LEU A 114 36.24 16.13 -1.10
N HIS A 115 35.73 16.90 -0.15
CA HIS A 115 36.03 18.32 0.05
C HIS A 115 36.21 18.61 1.54
N ALA A 116 37.07 19.57 1.89
CA ALA A 116 37.40 19.89 3.28
C ALA A 116 36.20 20.42 4.09
N ASP A 117 35.32 21.17 3.43
CA ASP A 117 34.20 21.86 4.08
C ASP A 117 32.83 21.19 3.86
N ILE A 118 32.76 20.14 3.03
CA ILE A 118 31.49 19.52 2.63
C ILE A 118 31.56 18.02 2.86
N SER A 119 30.75 17.56 3.81
CA SER A 119 30.56 16.15 4.08
C SER A 119 29.70 15.48 3.00
N PRO A 120 29.89 14.19 2.70
CA PRO A 120 29.05 13.45 1.74
C PRO A 120 27.55 13.54 2.03
N SER A 121 27.13 13.46 3.31
CA SER A 121 25.72 13.61 3.71
C SER A 121 25.15 14.98 3.37
N VAL A 122 25.95 16.04 3.57
CA VAL A 122 25.56 17.43 3.27
C VAL A 122 25.43 17.62 1.77
N LEU A 123 26.35 17.06 0.97
CA LEU A 123 26.26 17.11 -0.48
C LEU A 123 24.95 16.47 -0.98
N ILE A 124 24.62 15.27 -0.49
CA ILE A 124 23.38 14.57 -0.85
C ILE A 124 22.15 15.39 -0.43
N SER A 125 22.15 15.93 0.79
CA SER A 125 21.05 16.77 1.30
C SER A 125 20.79 17.98 0.40
N SER A 126 21.86 18.69 0.05
CA SER A 126 21.78 19.87 -0.80
C SER A 126 21.32 19.54 -2.23
N GLY A 127 21.67 18.35 -2.74
CA GLY A 127 21.21 17.89 -4.05
C GLY A 127 19.70 17.63 -4.07
N ILE A 128 19.17 17.00 -3.02
CA ILE A 128 17.73 16.75 -2.87
C ILE A 128 16.97 18.08 -2.72
N ASP A 129 17.47 19.00 -1.88
CA ASP A 129 16.85 20.31 -1.69
C ASP A 129 16.80 21.12 -3.01
N LEU A 130 17.83 20.99 -3.85
CA LEU A 130 17.89 21.64 -5.16
C LEU A 130 16.92 21.00 -6.17
N GLU A 131 16.75 19.67 -6.15
CA GLU A 131 15.77 18.97 -7.00
C GLU A 131 14.34 19.38 -6.65
N GLU A 132 14.01 19.49 -5.36
CA GLU A 132 12.67 19.89 -4.91
C GLU A 132 12.31 21.34 -5.31
N GLN A 133 13.33 22.18 -5.55
CA GLN A 133 13.16 23.58 -5.96
C GLN A 133 13.06 23.78 -7.49
N GLN A 134 13.18 22.72 -8.30
CA GLN A 134 13.08 22.77 -9.78
C GLN A 134 11.68 22.41 -10.28
#